data_AF-A0A1B6FHI9-F1
#
_entry.id   AF-A0A1B6FHI9-F1
#
_cell.length_a   1.000
_cell.length_b   1.000
_cell.length_c   1.000
_cell.angle_alpha   90.00
_cell.angle_beta   90.00
_cell.angle_gamma   90.00
#
_symmetry.space_group_name_H-M   'P 1'
#
loop_
_entity.id
_entity.type
_entity.pdbx_description
1 polymer ?
#
loop_
_entity_poly.entity_id
_entity_poly.type
_entity_poly.pdbx_seq_one_letter_code
_entity_poly.pdbx_strand_id
1 'polypeptide(L)'
;VSNDISHVIMFSDSCGGQNRNIKVALSIMQFIQQENCKIHTVDHKFMVSGHSFLPNDADFGIIEKYSKGKTMYSPCDWYNTITKSKKKKPFVVKIMNREDFYS
;
A
#
# COMPACT_ATOMS: atom_id res chain seq x y z
N VAL A 1 -26.16 -6.16 10.28
CA VAL A 1 -25.38 -6.36 9.04
C VAL A 1 -25.72 -7.76 8.55
N SER A 2 -26.12 -7.92 7.28
CA SER A 2 -26.58 -9.21 6.75
C SER A 2 -25.54 -10.31 7.01
N ASN A 3 -25.97 -11.46 7.57
CA ASN A 3 -25.09 -12.53 8.06
C ASN A 3 -24.59 -13.49 6.95
N ASP A 4 -24.91 -13.21 5.69
CA ASP A 4 -24.47 -14.00 4.54
C ASP A 4 -23.98 -13.06 3.42
N ILE A 5 -22.73 -12.62 3.54
CA ILE A 5 -22.06 -11.85 2.50
C ILE A 5 -21.41 -12.84 1.52
N SER A 6 -22.02 -13.02 0.35
CA SER A 6 -21.50 -13.89 -0.71
C SER A 6 -20.72 -13.14 -1.79
N HIS A 7 -20.85 -11.81 -1.85
CA HIS A 7 -20.21 -10.97 -2.87
C HIS A 7 -19.53 -9.78 -2.21
N VAL A 8 -18.24 -9.62 -2.52
CA VAL A 8 -17.42 -8.50 -2.05
C VAL A 8 -16.99 -7.67 -3.25
N ILE A 9 -17.12 -6.35 -3.13
CA ILE A 9 -16.56 -5.40 -4.09
C ILE A 9 -15.38 -4.70 -3.41
N MET A 10 -14.20 -4.89 -3.96
CA MET A 10 -12.98 -4.23 -3.52
C MET A 10 -12.63 -3.11 -4.48
N PHE A 11 -12.17 -1.99 -3.92
CA PHE A 11 -11.61 -0.89 -4.69
C PHE A 11 -10.15 -0.71 -4.33
N SER A 12 -9.31 -0.54 -5.34
CA SER A 12 -7.90 -0.20 -5.14
C SER A 12 -7.44 0.81 -6.17
N ASP A 13 -6.36 1.52 -5.87
CA ASP A 13 -5.66 2.26 -6.90
C ASP A 13 -5.05 1.31 -7.94
N SER A 14 -4.70 1.85 -9.11
CA SER A 14 -4.12 1.07 -10.20
C SER A 14 -2.62 0.82 -10.05
N CYS A 15 -2.04 0.94 -8.85
CA CYS A 15 -0.61 0.75 -8.62
C CYS A 15 -0.19 -0.70 -8.89
N GLY A 16 0.55 -0.95 -9.97
CA GLY A 16 0.97 -2.30 -10.38
C GLY A 16 1.79 -3.03 -9.32
N GLY A 17 2.77 -2.35 -8.71
CA GLY A 17 3.64 -2.96 -7.71
C GLY A 17 2.93 -3.36 -6.42
N GLN A 18 1.83 -2.69 -6.07
CA GLN A 18 1.15 -2.86 -4.79
C GLN A 18 -0.18 -3.60 -4.93
N ASN A 19 -1.08 -3.10 -5.77
CA ASN A 19 -2.48 -3.52 -5.79
C ASN A 19 -2.85 -4.29 -7.06
N ARG A 20 -2.30 -3.91 -8.21
CA ARG A 20 -2.58 -4.54 -9.50
C ARG A 20 -1.48 -5.53 -9.90
N ASN A 21 -1.29 -6.56 -9.08
CA ASN A 21 -0.35 -7.66 -9.35
C ASN A 21 -0.97 -9.04 -9.09
N ILE A 22 -0.31 -10.07 -9.64
CA ILE A 22 -0.73 -11.47 -9.52
C ILE A 22 -0.77 -11.98 -8.08
N LYS A 23 0.08 -11.48 -7.19
CA LYS A 23 0.13 -11.94 -5.80
C LYS A 23 -1.16 -11.58 -5.06
N VAL A 24 -1.64 -10.34 -5.26
CA VAL A 24 -2.93 -9.90 -4.70
C VAL A 24 -4.07 -10.78 -5.20
N ALA A 25 -4.14 -11.04 -6.52
CA ALA A 25 -5.16 -11.91 -7.09
C ALA A 25 -5.09 -13.34 -6.51
N LEU A 26 -3.90 -13.92 -6.38
CA LEU A 26 -3.69 -15.24 -5.77
C LEU A 26 -4.10 -15.27 -4.30
N SER A 27 -3.78 -14.24 -3.52
CA SER A 27 -4.19 -14.13 -2.12
C SER A 27 -5.71 -14.07 -1.96
N ILE A 28 -6.40 -13.33 -2.84
CA ILE A 28 -7.87 -13.26 -2.85
C ILE A 28 -8.47 -14.63 -3.20
N MET A 29 -7.94 -15.30 -4.23
CA MET A 29 -8.41 -16.64 -4.62
C MET A 29 -8.21 -17.66 -3.50
N GLN A 30 -7.04 -17.66 -2.86
CA GLN A 30 -6.75 -18.53 -1.72
C GLN A 30 -7.72 -18.31 -0.56
N PHE A 31 -8.08 -17.05 -0.29
CA PHE A 31 -9.04 -16.70 0.76
C PHE A 31 -10.46 -17.22 0.46
N ILE A 32 -10.91 -17.10 -0.79
CA ILE A 32 -12.23 -17.60 -1.24
C ILE A 32 -12.32 -19.13 -1.15
N GLN A 33 -11.20 -19.83 -1.33
CA GLN A 33 -11.15 -21.30 -1.31
C GLN A 33 -11.10 -21.92 0.09
N GLN A 34 -11.11 -21.12 1.17
CA GLN A 34 -11.14 -21.66 2.53
C GLN A 34 -12.49 -22.33 2.82
N GLU A 35 -12.48 -23.46 3.53
CA GLU A 35 -13.67 -24.31 3.76
C GLU A 35 -14.87 -23.57 4.38
N ASN A 36 -14.61 -22.55 5.20
CA ASN A 36 -15.64 -21.76 5.89
C ASN A 36 -15.90 -20.39 5.22
N CYS A 37 -15.35 -20.16 4.02
CA CYS A 37 -15.56 -18.91 3.31
C CYS A 37 -16.90 -18.92 2.58
N LYS A 38 -17.80 -18.02 2.99
CA LYS A 38 -19.11 -17.82 2.36
C LYS A 38 -19.06 -16.92 1.12
N ILE A 39 -17.91 -16.30 0.86
CA ILE A 39 -17.73 -15.37 -0.27
C ILE A 39 -17.49 -16.20 -1.51
N HIS A 40 -18.35 -16.05 -2.52
CA HIS A 40 -18.25 -16.75 -3.80
C HIS A 40 -17.72 -15.84 -4.92
N THR A 41 -17.86 -14.53 -4.76
CA THR A 41 -17.47 -13.57 -5.79
C THR A 41 -16.75 -12.39 -5.18
N VAL A 42 -15.65 -12.00 -5.80
CA VAL A 42 -14.91 -10.80 -5.45
C VAL A 42 -14.65 -9.99 -6.71
N ASP A 43 -15.28 -8.81 -6.80
CA ASP A 43 -14.99 -7.84 -7.85
C ASP A 43 -13.86 -6.93 -7.37
N HIS A 44 -12.67 -7.09 -7.94
CA HIS A 44 -11.55 -6.17 -7.68
C HIS A 44 -11.53 -5.05 -8.72
N LYS A 45 -12.12 -3.90 -8.34
CA LYS A 45 -12.23 -2.71 -9.19
C LYS A 45 -11.03 -1.80 -8.97
N PHE A 46 -10.44 -1.35 -10.07
CA PHE A 46 -9.32 -0.42 -10.06
C PHE A 46 -9.79 0.97 -10.45
N MET A 47 -9.38 1.97 -9.67
CA MET A 47 -9.64 3.37 -10.00
C MET A 47 -8.84 3.79 -11.24
N VAL A 48 -9.42 4.67 -12.06
CA VAL A 48 -8.70 5.28 -13.19
C VAL A 48 -7.49 6.05 -12.64
N SER A 49 -6.34 5.85 -13.27
CA SER A 49 -5.08 6.52 -12.88
C SER A 49 -5.26 8.04 -12.83
N GLY A 50 -4.70 8.69 -11.80
CA GLY A 50 -4.71 10.15 -11.66
C GLY A 50 -5.91 10.75 -10.92
N HIS A 51 -6.91 9.97 -10.52
CA HIS A 51 -8.13 10.49 -9.88
C HIS A 51 -8.23 10.26 -8.37
N SER A 52 -7.29 9.54 -7.76
CA SER A 52 -7.32 9.26 -6.32
C SER A 52 -6.89 10.44 -5.45
N PHE A 53 -6.10 11.38 -6.02
CA PHE A 53 -5.50 12.56 -5.36
C PHE A 53 -5.13 12.29 -3.89
N LEU A 54 -4.44 11.18 -3.63
CA LEU A 54 -4.24 10.77 -2.26
C LEU A 54 -3.25 11.75 -1.61
N PRO A 55 -3.53 12.28 -0.40
CA PRO A 55 -2.67 13.29 0.22
C PRO A 55 -1.22 12.84 0.40
N ASN A 56 -0.98 11.54 0.54
CA ASN A 56 0.35 10.95 0.62
C ASN A 56 1.13 11.04 -0.70
N ASP A 57 0.50 11.18 -1.86
CA ASP A 57 1.20 11.33 -3.15
C ASP A 57 2.03 12.62 -3.15
N ALA A 58 1.51 13.70 -2.55
CA ALA A 58 2.24 14.95 -2.41
C ALA A 58 3.47 14.79 -1.48
N ASP A 59 3.31 14.04 -0.39
CA ASP A 59 4.41 13.78 0.54
C ASP A 59 5.47 12.85 -0.09
N PHE A 60 5.07 11.84 -0.85
CA PHE A 60 5.99 10.99 -1.62
C PHE A 60 6.72 11.78 -2.69
N GLY A 61 6.05 12.70 -3.40
CA GLY A 61 6.70 13.58 -4.37
C GLY A 61 7.81 14.45 -3.75
N ILE A 62 7.64 14.91 -2.50
CA ILE A 62 8.68 15.64 -1.75
C ILE A 62 9.88 14.72 -1.45
N ILE A 63 9.62 13.51 -0.98
CA ILE A 63 10.65 12.53 -0.62
C ILE A 63 11.42 12.08 -1.87
N GLU A 64 10.71 11.74 -2.95
CA GLU A 64 11.29 11.29 -4.22
C GLU A 64 12.16 12.37 -4.87
N LYS A 65 11.68 13.62 -4.87
CA LYS A 65 12.48 14.76 -5.34
C LYS A 65 13.77 14.91 -4.52
N TYR A 66 13.71 14.68 -3.21
CA TYR A 66 14.88 14.75 -2.35
C TYR A 66 15.81 13.53 -2.49
N SER A 67 15.29 12.35 -2.81
CA SER A 67 16.06 11.12 -3.01
C SER A 67 16.71 11.05 -4.40
N LYS A 68 16.20 11.80 -5.38
CA LYS A 68 16.74 11.82 -6.74
C LYS A 68 18.24 12.14 -6.76
N GLY A 69 19.04 11.25 -7.34
CA GLY A 69 20.50 11.36 -7.40
C GLY A 69 21.25 10.89 -6.15
N LYS A 70 20.55 10.36 -5.13
CA LYS A 70 21.16 9.71 -3.97
C LYS A 70 21.02 8.21 -4.10
N THR A 71 22.12 7.49 -3.84
CA THR A 71 22.09 6.04 -3.74
C THR A 71 21.72 5.65 -2.31
N MET A 72 20.72 4.79 -2.16
CA MET A 72 20.28 4.26 -0.87
C MET A 72 20.81 2.83 -0.74
N TYR A 73 21.65 2.57 0.26
CA TYR A 73 22.25 1.25 0.50
C TYR A 73 21.60 0.52 1.68
N SER A 74 21.02 1.28 2.61
CA SER A 74 20.42 0.75 3.84
C SER A 74 19.07 1.41 4.13
N PRO A 75 18.20 0.78 4.94
CA PRO A 75 16.97 1.41 5.44
C PRO A 75 17.24 2.74 6.17
N CYS A 76 18.37 2.86 6.85
CA CYS A 76 18.79 4.08 7.54
C CYS A 76 18.94 5.28 6.58
N ASP A 77 19.37 5.05 5.34
CA ASP A 77 19.47 6.09 4.32
C ASP A 77 18.10 6.65 3.97
N TRP A 78 17.08 5.78 3.95
CA TRP A 78 15.69 6.19 3.77
C TRP A 78 15.14 6.97 4.97
N TYR A 79 15.43 6.55 6.21
CA TYR A 79 14.99 7.31 7.40
C TYR A 79 15.54 8.75 7.37
N ASN A 80 16.82 8.90 7.06
CA ASN A 80 17.48 10.20 6.90
C ASN A 80 16.90 11.01 5.73
N THR A 81 16.60 10.35 4.62
CA THR A 81 16.02 10.99 3.44
C THR A 81 14.63 11.52 3.73
N ILE A 82 13.78 10.72 4.38
CA ILE A 82 12.41 11.09 4.72
C ILE A 82 12.44 12.27 5.70
N THR A 83 13.15 12.16 6.82
CA THR A 83 13.25 13.25 7.82
C THR A 83 13.74 14.58 7.21
N LYS A 84 14.73 14.53 6.31
CA LYS A 84 15.35 15.74 5.72
C LYS A 84 14.64 16.30 4.49
N SER A 85 13.74 15.54 3.87
CA SER A 85 13.07 15.94 2.63
C SER A 85 12.17 17.19 2.78
N LYS A 86 11.65 17.44 4.00
CA LYS A 86 10.69 18.53 4.29
C LYS A 86 11.22 19.44 5.40
N LYS A 87 11.55 20.69 5.05
CA LYS A 87 12.13 21.68 5.99
C LYS A 87 11.10 22.20 7.01
N LYS A 88 9.87 22.46 6.57
CA LYS A 88 8.79 23.00 7.42
C LYS A 88 7.87 21.87 7.83
N LYS A 89 7.74 21.61 9.13
CA LYS A 89 7.06 20.43 9.70
C LYS A 89 7.63 19.13 9.10
N PRO A 90 8.88 18.75 9.49
CA PRO A 90 9.52 17.54 9.01
C PRO A 90 8.67 16.29 9.26
N PHE A 91 8.88 15.27 8.44
CA PHE A 91 8.24 13.97 8.63
C PHE A 91 8.74 13.30 9.92
N VAL A 92 7.82 12.73 10.69
CA VAL A 92 8.15 11.88 11.83
C VAL A 92 8.30 10.46 11.31
N VAL A 93 9.53 9.94 11.34
CA VAL A 93 9.83 8.57 10.92
C VAL A 93 9.70 7.64 12.13
N LYS A 94 8.74 6.71 12.07
CA LYS A 94 8.63 5.61 13.02
C LYS A 94 9.33 4.38 12.45
N ILE A 95 10.44 4.00 13.05
CA ILE A 95 11.18 2.78 12.70
C ILE A 95 10.44 1.59 13.31
N MET A 96 10.19 0.56 12.50
CA MET A 96 9.49 -0.65 12.89
C MET A 96 10.48 -1.82 12.89
N ASN A 97 10.45 -2.62 13.94
CA ASN A 97 11.20 -3.86 14.11
C ASN A 97 10.35 -5.07 13.71
N ARG A 98 10.98 -6.23 13.56
CA ARG A 98 10.27 -7.48 13.20
C ARG A 98 9.12 -7.79 14.15
N GLU A 99 9.29 -7.50 15.43
CA GLU A 99 8.31 -7.73 16.50
C GLU A 99 7.04 -6.87 16.34
N ASP A 100 7.13 -5.76 15.59
CA ASP A 100 5.99 -4.89 15.34
C ASP A 100 5.06 -5.41 14.22
N PHE A 101 5.46 -6.48 13.52
CA PHE A 101 4.69 -7.07 12.42
C PHE A 101 4.06 -8.40 12.84
N TYR A 102 2.75 -8.52 12.62
CA TYR A 102 2.06 -9.81 12.68
C TYR A 102 2.45 -10.63 11.45
N SER A 103 2.96 -11.84 11.69
CA SER A 103 3.29 -12.84 10.67
C SER A 103 2.35 -14.02 10.77
#